data_AF-A0A8D5A375-F1
#
_entry.id   AF-A0A8D5A375-F1
#
_cell.length_a   1.000
_cell.length_b   1.000
_cell.length_c   1.000
_cell.angle_alpha   90.00
_cell.angle_beta   90.00
_cell.angle_gamma   90.00
#
_symmetry.space_group_name_H-M   'P 1'
#
loop_
_entity.id
_entity.type
_entity.pdbx_description
1 polymer ?
#
loop_
_entity_poly.entity_id
_entity_poly.type
_entity_poly.pdbx_seq_one_letter_code
_entity_poly.pdbx_strand_id
1 'polypeptide(L)'
;MQDKMTSLITKIKLDASTEAYTFHDEEVCPTYINFFFGKNGAGKSSIADAFRHPECLEWKTGISPANYSVLIYDKTFVSQNFADYGNLKGVFTLSQENVEARQKAEAAAQERTQVAQDGKKAAEARDKKHGELAPLLENFRNVCWEGAREYRKDYDQTKKKSRERFTDEVLSGDYSPVDHNDTAIKELYDVAFDPDARRYDLFKSSSEISSSYDLSGLSLLAEAITSSGGTEFARFMKVLNASEWVRRGHDAYVHKADGKCPFCQQKLPRRF
;
A
#
# COMPACT_ATOMS: atom_id res chain seq x y z
N MET A 1 87.08 1.24 -28.44
CA MET A 1 85.60 1.34 -28.44
C MET A 1 85.24 2.58 -27.63
N GLN A 2 84.48 3.52 -28.19
CA GLN A 2 83.93 4.63 -27.41
C GLN A 2 82.84 4.07 -26.49
N ASP A 3 82.92 4.37 -25.20
CA ASP A 3 81.87 4.01 -24.26
C ASP A 3 80.56 4.72 -24.66
N LYS A 4 79.47 3.97 -24.70
CA LYS A 4 78.15 4.52 -25.01
C LYS A 4 77.73 5.49 -23.92
N MET A 5 77.11 6.61 -24.30
CA MET A 5 76.51 7.52 -23.35
C MET A 5 75.47 6.79 -22.48
N THR A 6 75.58 6.97 -21.17
CA THR A 6 74.72 6.30 -20.19
C THR A 6 73.40 7.06 -20.02
N SER A 7 72.32 6.30 -19.83
CA SER A 7 71.01 6.86 -19.47
C SER A 7 71.00 7.32 -18.00
N LEU A 8 70.08 8.24 -17.67
CA LEU A 8 69.79 8.63 -16.29
C LEU A 8 69.09 7.51 -15.51
N ILE A 9 68.23 6.76 -16.20
CA ILE A 9 67.71 5.48 -15.72
C ILE A 9 68.78 4.44 -16.01
N THR A 10 69.35 3.83 -14.99
CA THR A 10 70.44 2.86 -15.08
C THR A 10 69.92 1.44 -15.25
N LYS A 11 68.73 1.15 -14.73
CA LYS A 11 68.06 -0.14 -14.91
C LYS A 11 66.55 -0.01 -15.03
N ILE A 12 65.97 -0.90 -15.82
CA ILE A 12 64.53 -1.11 -15.95
C ILE A 12 64.28 -2.55 -15.54
N LYS A 13 63.56 -2.75 -14.43
CA LYS A 13 63.16 -4.07 -13.97
C LYS A 13 61.83 -4.43 -14.58
N LEU A 14 61.74 -5.67 -15.05
CA LEU A 14 60.52 -6.22 -15.66
C LEU A 14 59.82 -7.17 -14.67
N ASP A 15 59.91 -6.89 -13.36
CA ASP A 15 59.34 -7.68 -12.28
C ASP A 15 58.13 -6.98 -11.61
N ALA A 16 56.97 -7.59 -11.80
CA ALA A 16 55.92 -7.70 -10.77
C ALA A 16 55.43 -6.42 -10.05
N SER A 17 54.93 -5.42 -10.78
CA SER A 17 53.92 -4.50 -10.19
C SER A 17 52.56 -4.54 -10.89
N THR A 18 52.45 -5.22 -12.03
CA THR A 18 51.18 -5.53 -12.67
C THR A 18 51.17 -7.01 -13.05
N GLU A 19 50.03 -7.70 -12.86
CA GLU A 19 49.79 -9.10 -13.27
C GLU A 19 49.94 -9.33 -14.80
N ALA A 20 50.45 -8.34 -15.54
CA ALA A 20 50.49 -8.26 -16.99
C ALA A 20 51.85 -8.64 -17.61
N TYR A 21 52.93 -8.77 -16.83
CA TYR A 21 54.25 -9.12 -17.36
C TYR A 21 54.57 -10.60 -17.17
N THR A 22 54.93 -11.27 -18.26
CA THR A 22 55.41 -12.66 -18.29
C THR A 22 56.91 -12.81 -18.06
N PHE A 23 57.62 -11.71 -17.82
CA PHE A 23 59.06 -11.71 -17.53
C PHE A 23 59.29 -11.85 -16.02
N HIS A 24 60.30 -12.61 -15.64
CA HIS A 24 60.66 -12.86 -14.24
C HIS A 24 62.16 -12.64 -14.08
N ASP A 25 62.56 -11.80 -13.12
CA ASP A 25 63.96 -11.45 -12.82
C ASP A 25 64.76 -10.92 -14.02
N GLU A 26 64.09 -10.32 -15.01
CA GLU A 26 64.74 -9.72 -16.17
C GLU A 26 64.97 -8.22 -15.96
N GLU A 27 66.20 -7.78 -16.19
CA GLU A 27 66.61 -6.37 -16.10
C GLU A 27 67.17 -5.88 -17.44
N VAL A 28 66.76 -4.69 -17.85
CA VAL A 28 67.33 -3.99 -19.00
C VAL A 28 68.19 -2.84 -18.50
N CYS A 29 69.44 -2.77 -18.96
CA CYS A 29 70.37 -1.67 -18.67
C CYS A 29 70.41 -0.70 -19.87
N PRO A 30 69.57 0.34 -19.91
CA PRO A 30 69.48 1.22 -21.06
C PRO A 30 70.70 2.16 -21.19
N THR A 31 71.02 2.49 -22.43
CA THR A 31 71.93 3.59 -22.79
C THR A 31 71.13 4.85 -23.11
N TYR A 32 71.78 5.96 -23.48
CA TYR A 32 71.08 7.21 -23.80
C TYR A 32 70.02 7.05 -24.92
N ILE A 33 70.27 6.17 -25.91
CA ILE A 33 69.33 5.84 -26.99
C ILE A 33 69.23 4.32 -27.10
N ASN A 34 68.03 3.77 -27.06
CA ASN A 34 67.80 2.32 -27.12
C ASN A 34 66.82 1.98 -28.25
N PHE A 35 67.16 0.95 -29.02
CA PHE A 35 66.31 0.40 -30.07
C PHE A 35 65.91 -1.03 -29.68
N PHE A 36 64.64 -1.22 -29.33
CA PHE A 36 64.07 -2.54 -29.05
C PHE A 36 63.27 -3.02 -30.26
N PHE A 37 63.70 -4.12 -30.88
CA PHE A 37 63.05 -4.71 -32.05
C PHE A 37 62.78 -6.20 -31.83
N GLY A 38 61.71 -6.71 -32.44
CA GLY A 38 61.27 -8.09 -32.27
C GLY A 38 59.86 -8.33 -32.79
N LYS A 39 59.44 -9.59 -32.87
CA LYS A 39 58.09 -9.98 -33.33
C LYS A 39 56.98 -9.43 -32.42
N ASN A 40 55.73 -9.46 -32.90
CA ASN A 40 54.56 -9.17 -32.06
C ASN A 40 54.53 -10.14 -30.88
N GLY A 41 54.24 -9.64 -29.68
CA GLY A 41 54.28 -10.41 -28.43
C GLY A 41 55.66 -10.50 -27.76
N ALA A 42 56.75 -10.00 -28.36
CA ALA A 42 58.08 -10.05 -27.77
C ALA A 42 58.34 -9.07 -26.58
N GLY A 43 57.30 -8.50 -25.97
CA GLY A 43 57.45 -7.62 -24.81
C GLY A 43 57.85 -6.15 -25.07
N LYS A 44 57.95 -5.71 -26.33
CA LYS A 44 58.32 -4.30 -26.66
C LYS A 44 57.42 -3.27 -25.96
N SER A 45 56.11 -3.51 -25.96
CA SER A 45 55.15 -2.63 -25.28
C SER A 45 55.24 -2.74 -23.76
N SER A 46 55.60 -3.91 -23.23
CA SER A 46 55.82 -4.12 -21.79
C SER A 46 57.00 -3.30 -21.27
N ILE A 47 58.09 -3.19 -22.04
CA ILE A 47 59.21 -2.31 -21.70
C ILE A 47 58.76 -0.85 -21.66
N ALA A 48 57.96 -0.40 -22.64
CA ALA A 48 57.43 0.96 -22.64
C ALA A 48 56.46 1.23 -21.47
N ASP A 49 55.68 0.22 -21.09
CA ASP A 49 54.73 0.29 -19.99
C ASP A 49 55.43 0.34 -18.63
N ALA A 50 56.57 -0.35 -18.45
CA ALA A 50 57.39 -0.28 -17.24
C ALA A 50 57.84 1.15 -16.89
N PHE A 51 57.94 2.06 -17.88
CA PHE A 51 58.23 3.47 -17.61
C PHE A 51 57.09 4.22 -16.89
N ARG A 52 55.87 3.67 -16.86
CA ARG A 52 54.74 4.20 -16.07
C ARG A 52 54.82 3.86 -14.59
N HIS A 53 55.70 2.92 -14.24
CA HIS A 53 55.81 2.28 -12.95
C HIS A 53 57.13 2.70 -12.31
N PRO A 54 57.18 3.74 -11.45
CA PRO A 54 58.43 4.22 -10.84
C PRO A 54 59.21 3.12 -10.11
N GLU A 55 58.52 2.13 -9.56
CA GLU A 55 59.07 0.94 -8.91
C GLU A 55 59.92 0.07 -9.85
N CYS A 56 59.66 0.12 -11.17
CA CYS A 56 60.43 -0.61 -12.18
C CYS A 56 61.70 0.13 -12.60
N LEU A 57 61.93 1.37 -12.15
CA LEU A 57 63.02 2.22 -12.65
C LEU A 57 64.10 2.48 -11.59
N GLU A 58 65.33 2.08 -11.88
CA GLU A 58 66.50 2.47 -11.10
C GLU A 58 67.19 3.67 -11.75
N TRP A 59 67.41 4.73 -10.98
CA TRP A 59 68.05 5.96 -11.45
C TRP A 59 69.50 6.05 -10.98
N LYS A 60 70.32 6.73 -11.77
CA LYS A 60 71.72 7.02 -11.44
C LYS A 60 71.82 7.72 -10.09
N THR A 61 72.78 7.31 -9.26
CA THR A 61 73.05 7.90 -7.95
C THR A 61 73.18 9.42 -8.03
N GLY A 62 72.44 10.14 -7.18
CA GLY A 62 72.43 11.61 -7.13
C GLY A 62 71.39 12.28 -8.03
N ILE A 63 70.62 11.51 -8.81
CA ILE A 63 69.49 12.02 -9.59
C ILE A 63 68.19 11.79 -8.81
N SER A 64 67.36 12.83 -8.69
CA SER A 64 66.00 12.71 -8.17
C SER A 64 65.01 12.50 -9.32
N PRO A 65 64.25 11.39 -9.35
CA PRO A 65 63.22 11.16 -10.37
C PRO A 65 62.18 12.27 -10.46
N ALA A 66 61.86 12.94 -9.33
CA ALA A 66 60.88 14.02 -9.27
C ALA A 66 61.26 15.27 -10.09
N ASN A 67 62.53 15.40 -10.49
CA ASN A 67 63.00 16.52 -11.31
C ASN A 67 62.79 16.28 -12.82
N TYR A 68 62.20 15.15 -13.20
CA TYR A 68 62.05 14.74 -14.59
C TYR A 68 60.60 14.34 -14.91
N SER A 69 60.15 14.69 -16.11
CA SER A 69 58.88 14.21 -16.66
C SER A 69 59.15 13.05 -17.62
N VAL A 70 58.57 11.88 -17.33
CA VAL A 70 58.63 10.71 -18.21
C VAL A 70 57.50 10.81 -19.23
N LEU A 71 57.84 10.92 -20.52
CA LEU A 71 56.88 11.03 -21.61
C LEU A 71 56.81 9.71 -22.39
N ILE A 72 55.63 9.09 -22.42
CA ILE A 72 55.41 7.78 -23.04
C ILE A 72 54.39 7.94 -24.16
N TYR A 73 54.85 7.74 -25.40
CA TYR A 73 54.01 7.76 -26.58
C TYR A 73 53.76 6.32 -27.06
N ASP A 74 52.60 5.76 -26.72
CA ASP A 74 52.21 4.39 -27.07
C ASP A 74 50.73 4.30 -27.46
N LYS A 75 50.23 3.06 -27.64
CA LYS A 75 48.83 2.82 -28.00
C LYS A 75 47.85 3.34 -26.97
N THR A 76 48.17 3.28 -25.68
CA THR A 76 47.32 3.76 -24.59
C THR A 76 47.20 5.28 -24.63
N PHE A 77 48.31 5.99 -24.86
CA PHE A 77 48.27 7.43 -25.06
C PHE A 77 47.41 7.82 -26.26
N VAL A 78 47.58 7.09 -27.39
CA VAL A 78 46.81 7.33 -28.61
C VAL A 78 45.32 7.07 -28.37
N SER A 79 44.93 5.96 -27.74
CA SER A 79 43.51 5.65 -27.51
C SER A 79 42.82 6.62 -26.56
N GLN A 80 43.52 7.10 -25.53
CA GLN A 80 42.95 8.05 -24.55
C GLN A 80 42.81 9.46 -25.10
N ASN A 81 43.76 9.90 -25.95
CA ASN A 81 43.83 11.28 -26.41
C ASN A 81 43.34 11.49 -27.85
N PHE A 82 43.20 10.41 -28.63
CA PHE A 82 42.76 10.44 -30.02
C PHE A 82 41.60 9.47 -30.22
N ALA A 83 40.59 9.56 -29.35
CA ALA A 83 39.34 8.85 -29.57
C ALA A 83 38.70 9.34 -30.87
N ASP A 84 38.27 8.39 -31.71
CA ASP A 84 37.50 8.70 -32.91
C ASP A 84 36.22 9.43 -32.49
N TYR A 85 36.00 10.63 -33.06
CA TYR A 85 34.67 11.21 -33.17
C TYR A 85 33.71 10.14 -33.70
N GLY A 86 32.42 10.18 -33.35
CA GLY A 86 31.40 9.26 -33.89
C GLY A 86 31.36 9.18 -35.43
N ASN A 87 30.23 9.48 -36.08
CA ASN A 87 30.12 9.32 -37.55
C ASN A 87 31.02 10.24 -38.42
N LEU A 88 32.01 10.94 -37.85
CA LEU A 88 32.90 11.89 -38.55
C LEU A 88 34.35 11.38 -38.56
N LYS A 89 34.71 10.67 -39.63
CA LYS A 89 36.09 10.26 -39.91
C LYS A 89 37.03 11.47 -40.02
N GLY A 90 38.10 11.49 -39.24
CA GLY A 90 39.22 12.41 -39.40
C GLY A 90 39.25 13.64 -38.49
N VAL A 91 38.33 13.76 -37.53
CA VAL A 91 38.37 14.82 -36.51
C VAL A 91 38.90 14.25 -35.19
N PHE A 92 40.08 14.70 -34.79
CA PHE A 92 40.71 14.31 -33.53
C PHE A 92 40.64 15.48 -32.54
N THR A 93 40.04 15.26 -31.38
CA THR A 93 40.08 16.20 -30.26
C THR A 93 41.24 15.86 -29.35
N LEU A 94 42.18 16.79 -29.19
CA LEU A 94 43.24 16.71 -28.19
C LEU A 94 42.63 16.98 -26.80
N SER A 95 42.90 16.10 -25.83
CA SER A 95 42.52 16.07 -24.39
C SER A 95 41.34 15.17 -23.99
N GLN A 96 41.60 14.33 -22.99
CA GLN A 96 40.66 13.40 -22.35
C GLN A 96 39.45 14.10 -21.72
N GLU A 97 39.64 15.29 -21.13
CA GLU A 97 38.58 16.08 -20.49
C GLU A 97 37.44 16.47 -21.46
N ASN A 98 37.78 16.73 -22.73
CA ASN A 98 36.80 17.09 -23.74
C ASN A 98 35.92 15.91 -24.17
N VAL A 99 36.41 14.68 -24.06
CA VAL A 99 35.66 13.47 -24.40
C VAL A 99 34.62 13.17 -23.32
N GLU A 100 35.00 13.21 -22.05
CA GLU A 100 34.11 12.92 -20.92
C GLU A 100 32.99 13.96 -20.76
N ALA A 101 33.34 15.25 -20.87
CA ALA A 101 32.35 16.33 -20.76
C ALA A 101 31.26 16.22 -21.84
N ARG A 102 31.62 15.77 -23.04
CA ARG A 102 30.68 15.59 -24.16
C ARG A 102 29.81 14.36 -24.00
N GLN A 103 30.36 13.23 -23.57
CA GLN A 103 29.57 12.03 -23.29
C GLN A 103 28.49 12.32 -22.24
N LYS A 104 28.84 13.08 -21.19
CA LYS A 104 27.87 13.54 -20.18
C LYS A 104 26.80 14.45 -20.80
N ALA A 105 27.16 15.35 -21.70
CA ALA A 105 26.21 16.23 -22.38
C ALA A 105 25.24 15.46 -23.31
N GLU A 106 25.73 14.48 -24.06
CA GLU A 106 24.88 13.63 -24.90
C GLU A 106 23.92 12.76 -24.07
N ALA A 107 24.42 12.13 -23.00
CA ALA A 107 23.58 11.36 -22.09
C ALA A 107 22.48 12.24 -21.46
N ALA A 108 22.83 13.44 -20.98
CA ALA A 108 21.86 14.39 -20.43
C ALA A 108 20.83 14.86 -21.47
N ALA A 109 21.24 15.04 -22.74
CA ALA A 109 20.33 15.41 -23.82
C ALA A 109 19.33 14.28 -24.15
N GLN A 110 19.79 13.03 -24.16
CA GLN A 110 18.93 11.86 -24.35
C GLN A 110 17.95 11.71 -23.19
N GLU A 111 18.44 11.82 -21.95
CA GLU A 111 17.60 11.75 -20.75
C GLU A 111 16.53 12.85 -20.76
N ARG A 112 16.90 14.10 -21.08
CA ARG A 112 15.94 15.21 -21.20
C ARG A 112 14.85 14.92 -22.22
N THR A 113 15.21 14.31 -23.36
CA THR A 113 14.25 13.96 -24.41
C THR A 113 13.28 12.89 -23.93
N GLN A 114 13.79 11.87 -23.23
CA GLN A 114 12.98 10.80 -22.66
C GLN A 114 12.00 11.33 -21.61
N VAL A 115 12.49 12.12 -20.65
CA VAL A 115 11.66 12.73 -19.59
C VAL A 115 10.58 13.63 -20.18
N ALA A 116 10.89 14.41 -21.23
CA ALA A 116 9.90 15.24 -21.89
C ALA A 116 8.79 14.42 -22.58
N GLN A 117 9.14 13.30 -23.22
CA GLN A 117 8.16 12.41 -23.84
C GLN A 117 7.27 11.72 -22.80
N ASP A 118 7.86 11.24 -21.71
CA ASP A 118 7.13 10.57 -20.64
C ASP A 118 6.22 11.56 -19.90
N GLY A 119 6.68 12.79 -19.66
CA GLY A 119 5.87 13.88 -19.12
C GLY A 119 4.67 14.21 -20.01
N LYS A 120 4.85 14.22 -21.34
CA LYS A 120 3.75 14.44 -22.29
C LYS A 120 2.71 13.31 -22.23
N LYS A 121 3.15 12.05 -22.24
CA LYS A 121 2.25 10.88 -22.12
C LYS A 121 1.48 10.89 -20.80
N ALA A 122 2.15 11.20 -19.70
CA ALA A 122 1.52 11.29 -18.38
C ALA A 122 0.48 12.41 -18.33
N ALA A 123 0.76 13.58 -18.93
CA ALA A 123 -0.20 14.67 -19.03
C ALA A 123 -1.42 14.29 -19.88
N GLU A 124 -1.22 13.67 -21.04
CA GLU A 124 -2.31 13.18 -21.89
C GLU A 124 -3.19 12.15 -21.16
N ALA A 125 -2.58 11.21 -20.43
CA ALA A 125 -3.31 10.23 -19.63
C ALA A 125 -4.11 10.88 -18.49
N ARG A 126 -3.52 11.85 -17.79
CA ARG A 126 -4.20 12.65 -16.75
C ARG A 126 -5.40 13.38 -17.32
N ASP A 127 -5.22 14.09 -18.43
CA ASP A 127 -6.27 14.92 -19.03
C ASP A 127 -7.41 14.06 -19.55
N LYS A 128 -7.09 12.90 -20.14
CA LYS A 128 -8.09 11.89 -20.51
C LYS A 128 -8.90 11.43 -19.29
N LYS A 129 -8.24 11.05 -18.19
CA LYS A 129 -8.93 10.60 -16.96
C LYS A 129 -9.78 11.69 -16.33
N HIS A 130 -9.28 12.94 -16.33
CA HIS A 130 -10.03 14.08 -15.85
C HIS A 130 -11.28 14.35 -16.71
N GLY A 131 -11.16 14.20 -18.04
CA GLY A 131 -12.29 14.30 -18.97
C GLY A 131 -13.31 13.16 -18.81
N GLU A 132 -12.87 11.95 -18.47
CA GLU A 132 -13.73 10.78 -18.22
C GLU A 132 -14.50 10.87 -16.88
N LEU A 133 -13.98 11.58 -15.88
CA LEU A 133 -14.56 11.61 -14.53
C LEU A 133 -15.97 12.22 -14.50
N ALA A 134 -16.14 13.40 -15.12
CA ALA A 134 -17.43 14.09 -15.13
C ALA A 134 -18.58 13.26 -15.76
N PRO A 135 -18.43 12.68 -16.97
CA PRO A 135 -19.50 11.87 -17.57
C PRO A 135 -19.75 10.56 -16.79
N LEU A 136 -18.71 9.94 -16.22
CA LEU A 136 -18.88 8.76 -15.38
C LEU A 136 -19.68 9.08 -14.11
N LEU A 137 -19.36 10.18 -13.43
CA LEU A 137 -20.10 10.64 -12.26
C LEU A 137 -21.55 10.98 -12.59
N GLU A 138 -21.80 11.65 -13.72
CA GLU A 138 -23.16 11.97 -14.15
C GLU A 138 -23.97 10.72 -14.50
N ASN A 139 -23.35 9.76 -15.20
CA ASN A 139 -23.99 8.48 -15.48
C ASN A 139 -24.31 7.71 -14.19
N PHE A 140 -23.35 7.63 -13.27
CA PHE A 140 -23.55 7.00 -11.96
C PHE A 140 -24.71 7.66 -11.20
N ARG A 141 -24.75 9.00 -11.17
CA ARG A 141 -25.83 9.77 -10.55
C ARG A 141 -27.19 9.42 -11.13
N ASN A 142 -27.30 9.30 -12.44
CA ASN A 142 -28.54 8.93 -13.11
C ASN A 142 -28.96 7.50 -12.80
N VAL A 143 -28.03 6.55 -12.83
CA VAL A 143 -28.31 5.14 -12.50
C VAL A 143 -28.83 5.00 -11.07
N CYS A 144 -28.16 5.61 -10.09
CA CYS A 144 -28.61 5.56 -8.69
C CYS A 144 -29.97 6.24 -8.50
N TRP A 145 -30.18 7.39 -9.12
CA TRP A 145 -31.42 8.15 -8.98
C TRP A 145 -32.62 7.42 -9.58
N GLU A 146 -32.45 6.87 -10.78
CA GLU A 146 -33.51 6.14 -11.48
C GLU A 146 -33.75 4.76 -10.87
N GLY A 147 -32.70 4.05 -10.44
CA GLY A 147 -32.84 2.76 -9.75
C GLY A 147 -33.61 2.87 -8.43
N ALA A 148 -33.46 3.99 -7.71
CA ALA A 148 -34.19 4.25 -6.47
C ALA A 148 -35.54 4.96 -6.68
N ARG A 149 -36.05 5.07 -7.92
CA ARG A 149 -37.26 5.85 -8.23
C ARG A 149 -38.49 5.40 -7.44
N GLU A 150 -38.80 4.10 -7.46
CA GLU A 150 -40.00 3.55 -6.80
C GLU A 150 -39.90 3.67 -5.27
N TYR A 151 -38.77 3.29 -4.68
CA TYR A 151 -38.54 3.45 -3.24
C TYR A 151 -38.64 4.91 -2.78
N ARG A 152 -38.11 5.84 -3.57
CA ARG A 152 -38.29 7.26 -3.29
C ARG A 152 -39.78 7.60 -3.36
N LYS A 153 -40.50 7.18 -4.38
CA LYS A 153 -41.94 7.47 -4.50
C LYS A 153 -42.74 6.95 -3.30
N ASP A 154 -42.48 5.72 -2.87
CA ASP A 154 -43.22 5.05 -1.79
C ASP A 154 -42.83 5.56 -0.40
N TYR A 155 -41.57 5.99 -0.22
CA TYR A 155 -41.04 6.51 1.04
C TYR A 155 -40.67 8.00 0.94
N ASP A 156 -41.63 8.83 0.55
CA ASP A 156 -41.36 10.23 0.22
C ASP A 156 -40.85 11.08 1.41
N GLN A 157 -41.25 10.72 2.63
CA GLN A 157 -40.84 11.41 3.86
C GLN A 157 -39.39 11.09 4.27
N THR A 158 -38.74 10.07 3.68
CA THR A 158 -37.33 9.70 3.98
C THR A 158 -36.32 10.29 2.98
N LYS A 159 -36.78 11.00 1.95
CA LYS A 159 -35.94 11.45 0.83
C LYS A 159 -34.88 12.49 1.24
N LYS A 160 -33.62 12.26 0.84
CA LYS A 160 -32.65 13.35 0.61
C LYS A 160 -33.07 14.11 -0.66
N LYS A 161 -33.24 15.44 -0.55
CA LYS A 161 -33.90 16.28 -1.58
C LYS A 161 -33.09 16.54 -2.86
N SER A 162 -31.82 16.15 -2.93
CA SER A 162 -30.95 16.37 -4.10
C SER A 162 -30.37 15.06 -4.59
N ARG A 163 -30.29 14.93 -5.92
CA ARG A 163 -29.69 13.79 -6.62
C ARG A 163 -28.24 13.60 -6.23
N GLU A 164 -27.50 14.70 -6.13
CA GLU A 164 -26.09 14.75 -5.77
C GLU A 164 -25.88 14.25 -4.33
N ARG A 165 -26.64 14.77 -3.36
CA ARG A 165 -26.54 14.33 -1.97
C ARG A 165 -26.91 12.86 -1.77
N PHE A 166 -27.85 12.35 -2.55
CA PHE A 166 -28.21 10.93 -2.52
C PHE A 166 -27.04 10.07 -2.99
N THR A 167 -26.42 10.43 -4.11
CA THR A 167 -25.30 9.67 -4.67
C THR A 167 -24.03 9.78 -3.85
N ASP A 168 -23.78 10.94 -3.24
CA ASP A 168 -22.62 11.14 -2.39
C ASP A 168 -22.71 10.27 -1.13
N GLU A 169 -23.91 10.07 -0.58
CA GLU A 169 -24.14 9.13 0.53
C GLU A 169 -23.92 7.67 0.13
N VAL A 170 -24.39 7.28 -1.06
CA VAL A 170 -24.15 5.92 -1.57
C VAL A 170 -22.64 5.67 -1.76
N LEU A 171 -21.90 6.70 -2.15
CA LEU A 171 -20.44 6.64 -2.32
C LEU A 171 -19.65 6.76 -1.02
N SER A 172 -20.23 7.24 0.08
CA SER A 172 -19.50 7.39 1.35
C SER A 172 -19.05 6.03 1.90
N GLY A 173 -19.77 4.96 1.56
CA GLY A 173 -19.46 3.61 2.03
C GLY A 173 -19.82 3.37 3.49
N ASP A 174 -20.53 4.31 4.14
CA ASP A 174 -20.95 4.19 5.54
C ASP A 174 -21.97 3.06 5.76
N TYR A 175 -22.63 2.63 4.68
CA TYR A 175 -23.66 1.60 4.71
C TYR A 175 -23.22 0.41 3.84
N SER A 176 -23.21 -0.78 4.45
CA SER A 176 -23.06 -2.02 3.69
C SER A 176 -24.37 -2.37 2.98
N PRO A 177 -24.33 -2.93 1.76
CA PRO A 177 -25.53 -3.46 1.12
C PRO A 177 -26.11 -4.59 1.97
N VAL A 178 -27.38 -4.44 2.37
CA VAL A 178 -28.12 -5.43 3.13
C VAL A 178 -29.41 -5.71 2.38
N ASP A 179 -29.75 -7.00 2.25
CA ASP A 179 -31.04 -7.40 1.72
C ASP A 179 -32.12 -7.21 2.79
N HIS A 180 -33.17 -6.47 2.44
CA HIS A 180 -34.24 -6.14 3.35
C HIS A 180 -35.55 -6.72 2.84
N ASN A 181 -36.40 -7.16 3.76
CA ASN A 181 -37.77 -7.53 3.43
C ASN A 181 -38.60 -6.25 3.19
N ASP A 182 -39.05 -6.05 1.96
CA ASP A 182 -39.86 -4.91 1.55
C ASP A 182 -41.11 -4.70 2.42
N THR A 183 -41.75 -5.79 2.88
CA THR A 183 -42.95 -5.70 3.74
C THR A 183 -42.60 -5.12 5.09
N ALA A 184 -41.49 -5.57 5.69
CA ALA A 184 -41.04 -5.08 6.98
C ALA A 184 -40.61 -3.60 6.93
N ILE A 185 -39.96 -3.16 5.82
CA ILE A 185 -39.64 -1.75 5.62
C ILE A 185 -40.92 -0.92 5.53
N LYS A 186 -41.92 -1.41 4.78
CA LYS A 186 -43.19 -0.70 4.61
C LYS A 186 -43.93 -0.54 5.94
N GLU A 187 -44.04 -1.61 6.72
CA GLU A 187 -44.65 -1.55 8.06
C GLU A 187 -43.90 -0.56 8.98
N LEU A 188 -42.57 -0.57 8.95
CA LEU A 188 -41.75 0.38 9.72
C LEU A 188 -42.01 1.83 9.28
N TYR A 189 -42.06 2.07 7.98
CA TYR A 189 -42.34 3.40 7.42
C TYR A 189 -43.73 3.89 7.82
N ASP A 190 -44.74 3.05 7.64
CA ASP A 190 -46.13 3.37 7.97
C ASP A 190 -46.24 3.71 9.45
N VAL A 191 -45.61 2.95 10.35
CA VAL A 191 -45.61 3.24 11.81
C VAL A 191 -44.84 4.53 12.13
N ALA A 192 -43.67 4.74 11.53
CA ALA A 192 -42.81 5.88 11.84
C ALA A 192 -43.41 7.23 11.39
N PHE A 193 -44.17 7.21 10.30
CA PHE A 193 -44.75 8.40 9.66
C PHE A 193 -46.28 8.42 9.69
N ASP A 194 -46.91 7.57 10.52
CA ASP A 194 -48.36 7.60 10.76
C ASP A 194 -48.75 8.98 11.31
N PRO A 195 -49.63 9.74 10.62
CA PRO A 195 -50.06 11.06 11.06
C PRO A 195 -50.83 11.03 12.40
N ASP A 196 -51.44 9.89 12.73
CA ASP A 196 -52.18 9.66 13.97
C ASP A 196 -51.29 9.02 15.06
N ALA A 197 -49.99 8.84 14.80
CA ALA A 197 -49.05 8.27 15.75
C ALA A 197 -49.01 9.09 17.05
N ARG A 198 -49.41 8.45 18.15
CA ARG A 198 -49.32 9.06 19.47
C ARG A 198 -47.87 9.02 19.96
N ARG A 199 -47.24 10.19 20.00
CA ARG A 199 -45.91 10.35 20.61
C ARG A 199 -46.03 10.31 22.13
N TYR A 200 -45.21 9.47 22.75
CA TYR A 200 -45.03 9.45 24.19
C TYR A 200 -43.68 10.08 24.50
N ASP A 201 -43.66 10.98 25.48
CA ASP A 201 -42.40 11.50 25.99
C ASP A 201 -41.59 10.36 26.59
N LEU A 202 -40.27 10.42 26.40
CA LEU A 202 -39.36 9.54 27.12
C LEU A 202 -39.61 9.69 28.62
N PHE A 203 -39.57 8.57 29.35
CA PHE A 203 -39.63 8.61 30.80
C PHE A 203 -38.55 9.55 31.32
N LYS A 204 -38.93 10.46 32.22
CA LYS A 204 -37.97 11.35 32.87
C LYS A 204 -36.95 10.50 33.59
N SER A 205 -35.68 10.62 33.21
CA SER A 205 -34.59 10.02 33.98
C SER A 205 -34.53 10.73 35.33
N SER A 206 -34.76 9.99 36.42
CA SER A 206 -34.51 10.51 37.75
C SER A 206 -33.00 10.48 38.01
N SER A 207 -32.38 11.63 38.23
CA SER A 207 -31.01 11.71 38.75
C SER A 207 -30.88 11.21 40.19
N GLU A 208 -32.01 10.95 40.88
CA GLU A 208 -32.07 10.51 42.28
C GLU A 208 -31.84 9.01 42.49
N ILE A 209 -31.89 8.19 41.44
CA ILE A 209 -31.70 6.74 41.53
C ILE A 209 -30.46 6.37 40.72
N SER A 210 -29.28 6.41 41.36
CA SER A 210 -27.99 6.08 40.74
C SER A 210 -27.68 4.58 40.70
N SER A 211 -28.61 3.72 41.11
CA SER A 211 -28.40 2.27 41.17
C SER A 211 -28.89 1.59 39.91
N SER A 212 -28.07 0.69 39.37
CA SER A 212 -28.42 -0.25 38.31
C SER A 212 -29.78 -0.89 38.58
N TYR A 213 -30.71 -0.79 37.62
CA TYR A 213 -31.98 -1.49 37.69
C TYR A 213 -31.73 -2.99 37.84
N ASP A 214 -32.33 -3.63 38.84
CA ASP A 214 -32.39 -5.08 38.90
C ASP A 214 -33.40 -5.56 37.86
N LEU A 215 -32.89 -6.03 36.73
CA LEU A 215 -33.67 -6.54 35.60
C LEU A 215 -33.90 -8.06 35.70
N SER A 216 -33.68 -8.68 36.85
CA SER A 216 -33.91 -10.13 37.05
C SER A 216 -35.35 -10.57 36.76
N GLY A 217 -36.32 -9.66 36.87
CA GLY A 217 -37.74 -9.90 36.54
C GLY A 217 -38.18 -9.46 35.15
N LEU A 218 -37.27 -9.08 34.24
CA LEU A 218 -37.63 -8.51 32.93
C LEU A 218 -38.48 -9.46 32.08
N SER A 219 -38.31 -10.78 32.25
CA SER A 219 -39.12 -11.79 31.57
C SER A 219 -40.61 -11.68 31.89
N LEU A 220 -40.96 -11.21 33.10
CA LEU A 220 -42.35 -11.01 33.51
C LEU A 220 -43.03 -9.86 32.74
N LEU A 221 -42.27 -8.88 32.22
CA LEU A 221 -42.82 -7.81 31.38
C LEU A 221 -43.28 -8.32 30.01
N ALA A 222 -42.74 -9.46 29.56
CA ALA A 222 -43.18 -10.12 28.33
C ALA A 222 -44.42 -11.00 28.55
N GLU A 223 -44.81 -11.28 29.80
CA GLU A 223 -46.01 -12.07 30.09
C GLU A 223 -47.27 -11.20 29.97
N ALA A 224 -48.22 -11.65 29.15
CA ALA A 224 -49.48 -10.96 28.96
C ALA A 224 -50.32 -11.00 30.25
N ILE A 225 -50.63 -9.82 30.80
CA ILE A 225 -51.56 -9.71 31.93
C ILE A 225 -52.98 -10.00 31.41
N THR A 226 -53.43 -11.24 31.60
CA THR A 226 -54.78 -11.67 31.21
C THR A 226 -55.71 -11.69 32.43
N SER A 227 -56.98 -11.36 32.21
CA SER A 227 -58.03 -11.56 33.21
C SER A 227 -58.04 -13.03 33.65
N SER A 228 -58.32 -13.31 34.93
CA SER A 228 -58.30 -14.67 35.50
C SER A 228 -59.16 -15.68 34.73
N GLY A 229 -60.19 -15.22 34.00
CA GLY A 229 -61.01 -16.05 33.11
C GLY A 229 -60.42 -16.35 31.71
N GLY A 230 -59.29 -15.73 31.35
CA GLY A 230 -58.62 -15.85 30.05
C GLY A 230 -57.42 -16.82 30.02
N THR A 231 -57.04 -17.35 31.19
CA THR A 231 -55.97 -18.36 31.31
C THR A 231 -56.32 -19.63 30.53
N GLU A 232 -55.31 -20.36 30.05
CA GLU A 232 -55.53 -21.62 29.32
C GLU A 232 -56.29 -22.64 30.18
N PHE A 233 -56.00 -22.69 31.48
CA PHE A 233 -56.72 -23.53 32.43
C PHE A 233 -58.21 -23.15 32.52
N ALA A 234 -58.54 -21.85 32.63
CA ALA A 234 -59.93 -21.40 32.66
C ALA A 234 -60.69 -21.73 31.36
N ARG A 235 -60.02 -21.63 30.20
CA ARG A 235 -60.57 -22.07 28.90
C ARG A 235 -60.83 -23.57 28.86
N PHE A 236 -59.84 -24.38 29.27
CA PHE A 236 -59.98 -25.83 29.35
C PHE A 236 -61.14 -26.27 30.24
N MET A 237 -61.26 -25.67 31.44
CA MET A 237 -62.33 -25.95 32.39
C MET A 237 -63.73 -25.60 31.85
N LYS A 238 -63.85 -24.51 31.07
CA LYS A 238 -65.10 -24.15 30.38
C LYS A 238 -65.47 -25.17 29.29
N VAL A 239 -64.50 -25.62 28.49
CA VAL A 239 -64.74 -26.64 27.43
C VAL A 239 -65.26 -27.95 28.04
N LEU A 240 -64.70 -28.36 29.19
CA LEU A 240 -65.14 -29.56 29.89
C LEU A 240 -66.47 -29.38 30.65
N ASN A 241 -67.03 -28.17 30.70
CA ASN A 241 -68.16 -27.81 31.57
C ASN A 241 -67.97 -28.26 33.04
N ALA A 242 -66.72 -28.27 33.51
CA ALA A 242 -66.32 -28.86 34.78
C ALA A 242 -66.07 -27.82 35.89
N SER A 243 -66.28 -26.52 35.58
CA SER A 243 -66.02 -25.42 36.52
C SER A 243 -66.77 -25.57 37.84
N GLU A 244 -68.06 -25.94 37.79
CA GLU A 244 -68.87 -26.12 39.00
C GLU A 244 -68.46 -27.37 39.79
N TRP A 245 -68.02 -28.43 39.10
CA TRP A 245 -67.51 -29.63 39.74
C TRP A 245 -66.20 -29.35 40.50
N VAL A 246 -65.26 -28.63 39.88
CA VAL A 246 -64.02 -28.21 40.56
C VAL A 246 -64.32 -27.27 41.72
N ARG A 247 -65.28 -26.34 41.58
CA ARG A 247 -65.68 -25.44 42.67
C ARG A 247 -66.23 -26.23 43.86
N ARG A 248 -67.15 -27.17 43.63
CA ARG A 248 -67.70 -28.02 44.70
C ARG A 248 -66.66 -28.92 45.34
N GLY A 249 -65.76 -29.50 44.53
CA GLY A 249 -64.64 -30.29 45.04
C GLY A 249 -63.69 -29.44 45.89
N HIS A 250 -63.37 -28.22 45.44
CA HIS A 250 -62.58 -27.28 46.22
C HIS A 250 -63.24 -27.01 47.58
N ASP A 251 -64.50 -26.55 47.58
CA ASP A 251 -65.23 -26.16 48.78
C ASP A 251 -65.39 -27.33 49.77
N ALA A 252 -65.59 -28.56 49.28
CA ALA A 252 -65.76 -29.74 50.13
C ALA A 252 -64.46 -30.23 50.80
N TYR A 253 -63.30 -30.03 50.14
CA TYR A 253 -62.05 -30.66 50.57
C TYR A 253 -60.96 -29.67 51.02
N VAL A 254 -61.07 -28.37 50.70
CA VAL A 254 -60.04 -27.37 51.04
C VAL A 254 -59.75 -27.29 52.55
N HIS A 255 -60.79 -27.38 53.38
CA HIS A 255 -60.64 -27.37 54.84
C HIS A 255 -60.04 -28.66 55.42
N LYS A 256 -60.04 -29.75 54.64
CA LYS A 256 -59.48 -31.05 55.04
C LYS A 256 -58.06 -31.28 54.50
N ALA A 257 -57.58 -30.39 53.63
CA ALA A 257 -56.33 -30.54 52.90
C ALA A 257 -55.12 -29.81 53.54
N ASP A 258 -55.23 -29.43 54.83
CA ASP A 258 -54.13 -28.85 55.63
C ASP A 258 -53.37 -27.71 54.93
N GLY A 259 -54.12 -26.74 54.39
CA GLY A 259 -53.56 -25.57 53.70
C GLY A 259 -52.96 -25.87 52.31
N LYS A 260 -53.24 -27.04 51.73
CA LYS A 260 -52.88 -27.38 50.34
C LYS A 260 -54.11 -27.41 49.43
N CYS A 261 -53.90 -27.13 48.15
CA CYS A 261 -54.93 -27.29 47.13
C CYS A 261 -55.31 -28.78 46.98
N PRO A 262 -56.60 -29.17 47.07
CA PRO A 262 -57.02 -30.56 46.93
C PRO A 262 -56.72 -31.19 45.56
N PHE A 263 -56.48 -30.38 44.52
CA PHE A 263 -56.27 -30.86 43.15
C PHE A 263 -54.80 -30.95 42.75
N CYS A 264 -54.02 -29.90 43.03
CA CYS A 264 -52.60 -29.84 42.63
C CYS A 264 -51.62 -29.96 43.80
N GLN A 265 -52.13 -30.05 45.04
CA GLN A 265 -51.34 -30.21 46.28
C GLN A 265 -50.38 -29.05 46.62
N GLN A 266 -50.39 -27.97 45.82
CA GLN A 266 -49.61 -26.76 46.11
C GLN A 266 -50.12 -26.09 47.39
N LYS A 267 -49.20 -25.48 48.15
CA LYS A 267 -49.57 -24.71 49.36
C LYS A 267 -50.39 -23.49 48.96
N LEU A 268 -51.54 -23.32 49.60
CA LEU A 268 -52.40 -22.17 49.39
C LEU A 268 -51.77 -20.92 50.03
N PRO A 269 -51.90 -19.73 49.41
CA PRO A 269 -51.48 -18.48 50.01
C PRO A 269 -52.17 -18.24 51.37
N ARG A 270 -51.50 -17.54 52.30
CA ARG A 270 -52.03 -17.26 53.64
C ARG A 270 -53.34 -16.43 53.67
N ARG A 271 -53.75 -15.85 52.54
CA ARG A 271 -54.98 -15.03 52.38
C ARG A 271 -55.89 -15.57 51.27
N PHE A 272 -55.88 -16.87 51.05
CA PHE A 272 -56.78 -17.51 50.08
C PHE A 272 -58.21 -17.58 50.63
#